data_AF-A0A527XH81-F1
#
_entry.id   AF-A0A527XH81-F1
#
_cell.length_a   1.000
_cell.length_b   1.000
_cell.length_c   1.000
_cell.angle_alpha   90.00
_cell.angle_beta   90.00
_cell.angle_gamma   90.00
#
_symmetry.space_group_name_H-M   'P 1'
#
loop_
_entity.id
_entity.type
_entity.pdbx_description
1 polymer ?
#
loop_
_entity_poly.entity_id
_entity_poly.type
_entity_poly.pdbx_seq_one_letter_code
_entity_poly.pdbx_strand_id
1 'polypeptide(L)' 'FTSGTTGAPKGATLTHANIVNNGNFVTSAIKLTVDDRLCIPVPLYHCFGMSMGTMGCVSKGATMVFPGEGFDAGATLK' A
#
# COMPACT_ATOMS: atom_id res chain seq x y z
N PHE A 1 -5.84 2.91 -11.87
CA PHE A 1 -5.65 3.79 -13.05
C PHE A 1 -4.38 4.59 -12.88
N THR A 2 -3.70 4.93 -13.97
CA THR A 2 -2.57 5.88 -13.93
C THR A 2 -3.10 7.29 -13.77
N SER A 3 -2.35 8.17 -13.09
CA SER A 3 -2.75 9.56 -12.82
C SER A 3 -2.82 10.45 -14.07
N GLY A 4 -2.34 9.98 -15.23
CA GLY A 4 -2.52 10.67 -16.50
C GLY A 4 -1.68 11.95 -16.64
N THR A 5 -0.39 11.92 -16.29
CA THR A 5 0.48 13.11 -16.32
C THR A 5 0.63 13.76 -17.71
N THR A 6 0.43 13.01 -18.79
CA THR A 6 0.55 13.49 -20.18
C THR A 6 -0.67 13.16 -21.07
N GLY A 7 -1.79 12.70 -20.47
CA GLY A 7 -2.99 12.33 -21.23
C GLY A 7 -4.06 11.69 -20.36
N ALA A 8 -5.13 11.20 -20.99
CA ALA A 8 -6.24 10.58 -20.28
C ALA A 8 -5.78 9.40 -19.38
N PRO A 9 -6.32 9.25 -18.17
CA PRO A 9 -6.02 8.12 -17.28
C PRO A 9 -6.17 6.78 -18.01
N LYS A 10 -5.15 5.92 -17.89
CA LYS A 10 -5.17 4.58 -18.48
C LYS A 10 -5.33 3.52 -17.41
N GLY A 11 -6.06 2.45 -17.74
CA GLY A 11 -6.11 1.26 -16.91
C GLY A 11 -4.76 0.55 -16.91
N ALA A 12 -4.24 0.23 -15.73
CA ALA A 12 -3.10 -0.68 -15.58
C ALA A 12 -3.66 -2.03 -15.13
N THR A 13 -3.79 -2.97 -16.07
CA THR A 13 -4.33 -4.30 -15.78
C THR A 13 -3.25 -5.13 -15.11
N LEU A 14 -3.52 -5.60 -13.89
CA LEU A 14 -2.58 -6.38 -13.09
C LEU A 14 -3.18 -7.75 -12.81
N THR A 15 -2.36 -8.78 -12.90
CA THR A 15 -2.71 -10.11 -12.43
C THR A 15 -2.62 -10.18 -10.90
N HIS A 16 -3.25 -11.19 -10.30
CA HIS A 16 -3.08 -11.47 -8.86
C HIS A 16 -1.60 -11.61 -8.47
N ALA A 17 -0.81 -12.31 -9.30
CA ALA A 17 0.63 -12.47 -9.07
C ALA A 17 1.37 -11.12 -9.06
N ASN A 18 0.98 -10.16 -9.91
CA ASN A 18 1.60 -8.84 -9.90
C ASN A 18 1.32 -8.09 -8.57
N ILE A 19 0.10 -8.16 -8.06
CA ILE A 19 -0.30 -7.50 -6.82
C ILE A 19 0.46 -8.07 -5.61
N VAL A 20 0.47 -9.40 -5.47
CA VAL A 20 1.16 -10.07 -4.35
C VAL A 20 2.67 -9.80 -4.40
N ASN A 21 3.29 -9.95 -5.56
CA ASN A 21 4.72 -9.74 -5.70
C ASN A 21 5.12 -8.28 -5.47
N ASN A 22 4.30 -7.32 -5.92
CA ASN A 22 4.56 -5.90 -5.67
C ASN A 22 4.60 -5.58 -4.18
N GLY A 23 3.62 -6.04 -3.41
CA GLY A 23 3.61 -5.89 -1.94
C GLY A 23 4.84 -6.54 -1.28
N ASN A 24 5.16 -7.78 -1.63
CA ASN A 24 6.31 -8.49 -1.08
C ASN A 24 7.65 -7.81 -1.40
N PHE A 25 7.86 -7.37 -2.65
CA PHE A 25 9.12 -6.75 -3.05
C PHE A 25 9.32 -5.37 -2.42
N VAL A 26 8.27 -4.54 -2.37
CA VAL A 26 8.33 -3.22 -1.73
C VAL A 26 8.65 -3.34 -0.25
N THR A 27 7.95 -4.23 0.45
CA THR A 27 8.18 -4.43 1.90
C THR A 27 9.53 -5.07 2.19
N SER A 28 10.03 -5.94 1.31
CA SER A 28 11.40 -6.46 1.40
C SER A 28 12.45 -5.36 1.23
N ALA A 29 12.23 -4.41 0.32
CA ALA A 29 13.15 -3.31 0.06
C ALA A 29 13.32 -2.38 1.27
N ILE A 30 12.24 -2.16 2.04
CA ILE A 30 12.29 -1.40 3.30
C ILE A 30 12.60 -2.27 4.53
N LYS A 31 12.90 -3.56 4.32
CA LYS A 31 13.19 -4.56 5.37
C LYS A 31 12.09 -4.69 6.43
N LEU A 32 10.82 -4.57 6.01
CA LEU A 32 9.68 -4.77 6.91
C LEU A 32 9.65 -6.21 7.42
N THR A 33 9.46 -6.37 8.72
CA THR A 33 9.43 -7.63 9.44
C THR A 33 8.08 -7.83 10.15
N VAL A 34 7.90 -9.02 10.74
CA VAL A 34 6.71 -9.35 11.54
C VAL A 34 6.57 -8.47 12.79
N ASP A 35 7.68 -7.95 13.31
CA ASP A 35 7.71 -7.12 14.52
C ASP A 35 7.31 -5.66 14.24
N ASP A 36 7.22 -5.28 12.96
CA ASP A 36 6.90 -3.91 12.55
C ASP A 36 5.39 -3.65 12.49
N ARG A 37 5.04 -2.37 12.67
CA ARG A 37 3.68 -1.84 12.55
C ARG A 37 3.67 -0.75 11.48
N LEU A 38 3.01 -1.01 10.34
CA LEU A 38 2.97 -0.09 9.22
C LEU A 38 1.72 0.79 9.30
N CYS A 39 1.91 2.10 9.39
CA CYS A 39 0.83 3.08 9.23
C CYS A 39 0.50 3.27 7.75
N ILE A 40 -0.77 3.08 7.37
CA ILE A 40 -1.28 3.21 6.00
C ILE A 40 -2.30 4.36 5.96
N PRO A 41 -1.87 5.63 5.93
CA PRO A 41 -2.75 6.79 6.01
C PRO A 41 -3.29 7.20 4.63
N VAL A 42 -3.65 6.22 3.80
CA VAL A 42 -4.13 6.45 2.43
C VAL A 42 -5.33 5.56 2.11
N PRO A 43 -6.19 5.98 1.16
CA PRO A 43 -7.34 5.16 0.76
C PRO A 43 -6.95 3.84 0.10
N LEU A 44 -7.74 2.80 0.34
CA LEU A 44 -7.52 1.46 -0.19
C LEU A 44 -7.81 1.31 -1.69
N TYR A 45 -8.44 2.28 -2.34
CA TYR A 45 -8.63 2.26 -3.80
C TYR A 45 -7.35 2.70 -4.55
N HIS A 46 -6.36 3.25 -3.85
CA HIS A 46 -5.08 3.64 -4.43
C HIS A 46 -4.08 2.48 -4.36
N CYS A 47 -3.17 2.39 -5.34
CA CYS A 47 -2.20 1.27 -5.40
C CYS A 47 -1.31 1.17 -4.16
N PHE A 48 -0.98 2.30 -3.52
CA PHE A 48 -0.23 2.30 -2.27
C PHE A 48 -1.00 1.62 -1.14
N GLY A 49 -2.26 1.99 -0.91
CA GLY A 49 -3.09 1.38 0.15
C GLY A 49 -3.41 -0.09 -0.13
N MET A 50 -3.82 -0.41 -1.36
CA MET A 50 -4.24 -1.76 -1.75
C MET A 50 -3.06 -2.75 -1.84
N SER A 51 -2.02 -2.40 -2.61
CA SER A 51 -0.97 -3.34 -3.01
C SER A 51 0.25 -3.22 -2.08
N MET A 52 0.81 -2.03 -1.94
CA MET A 52 2.08 -1.86 -1.24
C MET A 52 1.92 -1.96 0.28
N GLY A 53 0.89 -1.33 0.85
CA GLY A 53 0.57 -1.37 2.27
C GLY A 53 -0.08 -2.70 2.66
N THR A 54 -1.31 -2.93 2.21
CA THR A 54 -2.11 -4.09 2.64
C THR A 54 -1.45 -5.43 2.27
N MET A 55 -1.19 -5.68 0.97
CA MET A 55 -0.57 -6.94 0.57
C MET A 55 0.89 -7.06 1.02
N GLY A 56 1.57 -5.94 1.21
CA GLY A 56 2.89 -5.90 1.84
C GLY A 56 2.88 -6.43 3.28
N CYS A 57 1.99 -5.91 4.12
CA CYS A 57 1.86 -6.39 5.50
C CYS A 57 1.43 -7.86 5.57
N VAL A 58 0.44 -8.26 4.76
CA VAL A 58 0.01 -9.67 4.65
C VAL A 58 1.18 -10.58 4.26
N SER A 59 2.02 -10.15 3.32
CA SER A 59 3.21 -10.89 2.89
C SER A 59 4.26 -11.08 3.99
N LYS A 60 4.35 -10.16 4.96
CA LYS A 60 5.37 -10.19 6.02
C LYS A 60 4.85 -10.65 7.38
N GLY A 61 3.54 -10.75 7.53
CA GLY A 61 2.90 -10.91 8.83
C GLY A 61 2.96 -9.65 9.70
N ALA A 62 3.23 -8.48 9.11
CA ALA A 62 3.35 -7.23 9.84
C ALA A 62 1.97 -6.67 10.22
N THR A 63 1.92 -5.88 11.30
CA THR A 63 0.67 -5.22 11.71
C THR A 63 0.31 -4.08 10.77
N MET A 64 -0.95 -4.02 10.32
CA MET A 64 -1.50 -2.89 9.57
C MET A 64 -2.19 -1.91 10.51
N VAL A 65 -1.85 -0.62 10.42
CA VAL A 65 -2.50 0.45 11.16
C VAL A 65 -3.18 1.39 10.17
N PHE A 66 -4.50 1.47 10.23
CA PHE A 66 -5.31 2.40 9.45
C PHE A 66 -5.80 3.53 10.36
N PRO A 67 -5.21 4.74 10.27
CA PRO A 67 -5.60 5.86 11.14
C PRO A 67 -6.96 6.47 10.76
N GLY A 68 -7.47 6.21 9.56
CA GLY A 68 -8.76 6.69 9.05
C GLY A 68 -9.00 6.28 7.59
N GLU A 69 -10.06 6.81 6.98
CA GLU A 69 -10.43 6.54 5.57
C GLU A 69 -9.47 7.20 4.55
N GLY A 70 -8.73 8.21 4.99
CA GLY A 70 -7.75 8.94 4.22
C GLY A 70 -6.72 9.62 5.14
N PHE A 71 -5.89 10.49 4.57
CA PHE A 71 -4.88 11.18 5.35
C PHE A 71 -5.50 12.25 6.27
N ASP A 72 -5.34 12.06 7.57
CA ASP A 72 -5.51 13.09 8.59
C ASP A 72 -4.23 13.19 9.43
N ALA A 73 -3.66 14.38 9.54
CA ALA A 73 -2.36 14.56 10.19
C ALA A 73 -2.41 14.22 11.69
N GLY A 74 -3.50 14.59 12.36
CA GLY A 74 -3.68 14.36 13.79
C GLY A 74 -3.85 12.88 14.13
N ALA A 75 -4.52 12.11 13.29
CA ALA A 75 -4.67 10.66 13.45
C ALA A 75 -3.41 9.89 13.03
N THR A 76 -2.69 10.36 12.02
CA THR A 76 -1.52 9.67 11.44
C THR A 76 -0.27 9.75 12.34
N LEU A 77 -0.11 10.83 13.10
CA LEU A 77 1.07 11.10 13.94
C LEU A 77 0.91 10.67 15.41
N LYS A 78 -0.17 9.96 15.74
CA LYS A 78 -0.45 9.46 17.10
C LYS A 78 0.07 8.04 17.35
#